data_AF-A0A7C4IQL9-F1
#
_entry.id   AF-A0A7C4IQL9-F1
#
_cell.length_a   1.000
_cell.length_b   1.000
_cell.length_c   1.000
_cell.angle_alpha   90.00
_cell.angle_beta   90.00
_cell.angle_gamma   90.00
#
_symmetry.space_group_name_H-M   'P 1'
#
loop_
_entity.id
_entity.type
_entity.pdbx_description
1 polymer ?
#
loop_
_entity_poly.entity_id
_entity_poly.type
_entity_poly.pdbx_seq_one_letter_code
_entity_poly.pdbx_strand_id
1 'polypeptide(L)'
;MGPMSDLPWTQLLIGFEWLVRLVMLPIIVLRKEQPTAALAWLMVIFFEPIIGLVLYLLIGESRLVRRRMKRRRRRHAEYAAGVAPAVDPNYVVDPDRQGEHNILIHLAEEVGGLPVVSGNRIEYLNDYDRAVDRLIADIDAAEHHVHLLFYIFADDAVGRRVGEALIRAVQRGVACRVLADHVGSRRMFRRLAPLLRRHGVEVVPVMPVGFFQLIFKRLDLRNHRKLAVIDGRIVFTGSQNLIAPDFKPGLVYEELMVRLTGPAVLELQFVFVADWFVETGRLIEGAGVLPDPEIAGGVAVQTLPSGPDFPVQNNQRLFVSMVHEADRSVHLATPYFVPDEPLLQAMQTAAQRGVEVHLIVPRSPDSFLVSRA
;
A
#
# COMPACT_ATOMS: atom_id res chain seq x y z
N MET A 1 -12.14 68.11 13.43
CA MET A 1 -12.13 66.73 13.98
C MET A 1 -11.69 65.82 12.84
N GLY A 2 -10.39 65.51 12.78
CA GLY A 2 -9.82 64.70 11.69
C GLY A 2 -10.04 63.19 11.95
N PRO A 3 -10.38 62.38 10.94
CA PRO A 3 -10.54 60.95 11.11
C PRO A 3 -9.16 60.29 11.14
N MET A 4 -8.58 60.16 12.33
CA MET A 4 -7.41 59.30 12.59
C MET A 4 -7.82 58.26 13.63
N SER A 5 -8.16 57.05 13.20
CA SER A 5 -8.12 55.86 14.09
C SER A 5 -8.26 54.48 13.43
N ASP A 6 -8.50 54.36 12.12
CA ASP A 6 -8.72 53.03 11.50
C ASP A 6 -7.50 52.41 10.79
N LEU A 7 -6.35 53.10 10.79
CA LEU A 7 -5.11 52.63 10.15
C LEU A 7 -4.33 51.46 10.82
N PRO A 8 -4.37 51.24 12.15
CA PRO A 8 -3.45 50.26 12.76
C PRO A 8 -3.80 48.83 12.38
N TRP A 9 -5.09 48.50 12.27
CA TRP A 9 -5.54 47.13 11.97
C TRP A 9 -5.27 46.72 10.53
N THR A 10 -5.40 47.65 9.57
CA THR A 10 -5.15 47.37 8.14
C THR A 10 -3.65 47.16 7.88
N GLN A 11 -2.80 47.97 8.51
CA GLN A 11 -1.34 47.79 8.45
C GLN A 11 -0.89 46.47 9.11
N LEU A 12 -1.48 46.12 10.25
CA LEU A 12 -1.23 44.83 10.91
C LEU A 12 -1.67 43.65 10.04
N LEU A 13 -2.83 43.74 9.39
CA LEU A 13 -3.34 42.70 8.49
C LEU A 13 -2.41 42.52 7.27
N ILE A 14 -2.04 43.61 6.59
CA ILE A 14 -1.11 43.58 5.45
C ILE A 14 0.25 43.02 5.89
N GLY A 15 0.78 43.47 7.02
CA GLY A 15 2.03 42.96 7.58
C GLY A 15 1.97 41.46 7.88
N PHE A 16 0.86 40.99 8.46
CA PHE A 16 0.64 39.57 8.73
C PHE A 16 0.57 38.75 7.43
N GLU A 17 -0.15 39.22 6.42
CA GLU A 17 -0.24 38.55 5.13
C GLU A 17 1.12 38.40 4.43
N TRP A 18 1.95 39.45 4.45
CA TRP A 18 3.31 39.40 3.91
C TRP A 18 4.20 38.44 4.71
N LEU A 19 4.06 38.43 6.04
CA LEU A 19 4.76 37.47 6.90
C LEU A 19 4.38 36.04 6.52
N VAL A 20 3.09 35.75 6.29
CA VAL A 20 2.63 34.44 5.84
C VAL A 20 3.27 34.05 4.52
N ARG A 21 3.26 34.93 3.50
CA ARG A 21 3.89 34.66 2.20
C ARG A 21 5.39 34.37 2.34
N LEU A 22 6.12 35.19 3.09
CA LEU A 22 7.58 35.05 3.30
C LEU A 22 7.94 33.77 4.05
N VAL A 23 7.15 33.38 5.05
CA VAL A 23 7.38 32.16 5.84
C VAL A 23 6.98 30.91 5.04
N MET A 24 5.86 30.96 4.32
CA MET A 24 5.32 29.80 3.62
C MET A 24 6.09 29.44 2.34
N LEU A 25 6.72 30.42 1.67
CA LEU A 25 7.52 30.18 0.46
C LEU A 25 8.64 29.14 0.67
N PRO A 26 9.58 29.30 1.63
CA PRO A 26 10.60 28.29 1.87
C PRO A 26 9.99 26.99 2.39
N ILE A 27 8.91 27.03 3.18
CA ILE A 27 8.23 25.83 3.68
C ILE A 27 7.68 24.97 2.53
N ILE A 28 7.05 25.58 1.52
CA ILE A 28 6.47 24.86 0.38
C ILE A 28 7.58 24.37 -0.55
N VAL A 29 8.52 25.24 -0.92
CA VAL A 29 9.58 24.92 -1.88
C VAL A 29 10.53 23.84 -1.35
N LEU A 30 10.92 23.90 -0.07
CA LEU A 30 11.87 22.95 0.53
C LEU A 30 11.25 21.59 0.85
N ARG A 31 9.92 21.45 0.77
CA ARG A 31 9.22 20.19 1.11
C ARG A 31 9.33 19.09 0.07
N LYS A 32 9.94 19.34 -1.09
CA LYS A 32 10.10 18.37 -2.18
C LYS A 32 8.79 17.67 -2.57
N GLU A 33 7.65 18.37 -2.45
CA GLU A 33 6.39 17.87 -3.00
C GLU A 33 6.43 17.90 -4.53
N GLN A 34 5.46 17.25 -5.18
CA GLN A 34 5.33 17.34 -6.64
C GLN A 34 5.29 18.82 -7.06
N PRO A 35 6.05 19.23 -8.10
CA PRO A 35 6.16 20.64 -8.50
C PRO A 35 4.81 21.32 -8.72
N THR A 36 3.85 20.58 -9.26
CA THR A 36 2.47 21.05 -9.51
C THR A 36 1.71 21.34 -8.21
N ALA A 37 1.81 20.47 -7.21
CA ALA A 37 1.19 20.68 -5.90
C ALA A 37 1.84 21.84 -5.15
N ALA A 38 3.16 21.96 -5.21
CA ALA A 38 3.90 23.08 -4.63
C ALA A 38 3.46 24.40 -5.29
N LEU A 39 3.37 24.44 -6.62
CA LEU A 39 2.91 25.61 -7.36
C LEU A 39 1.46 25.99 -7.02
N ALA A 40 0.56 25.00 -6.92
CA ALA A 40 -0.82 25.25 -6.50
C ALA A 40 -0.90 25.87 -5.09
N TRP A 41 -0.12 25.34 -4.12
CA TRP A 41 -0.05 25.92 -2.78
C TRP A 41 0.57 27.32 -2.77
N LEU A 42 1.60 27.56 -3.57
CA LEU A 42 2.16 28.90 -3.73
C LEU A 42 1.10 29.84 -4.29
N MET A 43 0.36 29.46 -5.34
CA MET A 43 -0.72 30.29 -5.89
C MET A 43 -1.76 30.65 -4.83
N VAL A 44 -2.31 29.66 -4.11
CA VAL A 44 -3.33 29.92 -3.08
C VAL A 44 -2.78 30.84 -1.98
N ILE A 45 -1.54 30.63 -1.51
CA ILE A 45 -0.96 31.46 -0.45
C ILE A 45 -0.56 32.85 -0.94
N PHE A 46 -0.15 33.01 -2.20
CA PHE A 46 0.20 34.31 -2.74
C PHE A 46 -1.05 35.18 -2.98
N PHE A 47 -2.12 34.61 -3.53
CA PHE A 47 -3.36 35.33 -3.78
C PHE A 47 -4.21 35.49 -2.51
N GLU A 48 -4.31 34.46 -1.69
CA GLU A 48 -5.16 34.41 -0.50
C GLU A 48 -4.38 33.87 0.73
N PRO A 49 -3.50 34.66 1.38
CA PRO A 49 -2.54 34.15 2.36
C PRO A 49 -3.17 33.56 3.60
N ILE A 50 -4.22 34.20 4.13
CA ILE A 50 -4.88 33.77 5.35
C ILE A 50 -5.66 32.48 5.10
N ILE A 51 -6.46 32.45 4.03
CA ILE A 51 -7.22 31.26 3.63
C ILE A 51 -6.24 30.14 3.25
N GLY A 52 -5.20 30.46 2.48
CA GLY A 52 -4.15 29.53 2.07
C GLY A 52 -3.39 28.93 3.24
N LEU A 53 -3.03 29.73 4.26
CA LEU A 53 -2.42 29.23 5.49
C LEU A 53 -3.36 28.29 6.24
N VAL A 54 -4.63 28.67 6.40
CA VAL A 54 -5.64 27.84 7.07
C VAL A 54 -5.80 26.51 6.32
N LEU A 55 -6.01 26.55 5.00
CA LEU A 55 -6.13 25.36 4.15
C LEU A 55 -4.85 24.51 4.19
N TYR A 56 -3.68 25.13 4.20
CA TYR A 56 -2.40 24.42 4.26
C TYR A 56 -2.21 23.71 5.59
N LEU A 57 -2.53 24.37 6.71
CA LEU A 57 -2.45 23.76 8.04
C LEU A 57 -3.47 22.63 8.21
N LEU A 58 -4.61 22.71 7.54
CA LEU A 58 -5.65 21.69 7.57
C LEU A 58 -5.34 20.50 6.64
N ILE A 59 -4.84 20.75 5.43
CA ILE A 59 -4.78 19.76 4.34
C ILE A 59 -3.36 19.57 3.80
N GLY A 60 -2.61 20.68 3.64
CA GLY A 60 -1.22 20.67 3.14
C GLY A 60 -0.24 19.96 4.08
N GLU A 61 -0.65 19.68 5.32
CA GLU A 61 0.14 18.94 6.28
C GLU A 61 -0.60 17.74 6.90
N SER A 62 -0.45 16.56 6.30
CA SER A 62 -0.88 15.33 6.99
C SER A 62 0.11 14.96 8.11
N ARG A 63 -0.01 15.61 9.29
CA ARG A 63 0.75 15.28 10.52
C ARG A 63 0.72 13.79 10.84
N LEU A 64 -0.35 13.10 10.45
CA LEU A 64 -0.47 11.65 10.51
C LEU A 64 0.54 10.91 9.65
N VAL A 65 0.72 11.32 8.39
CA VAL A 65 1.67 10.68 7.47
C VAL A 65 3.04 10.78 8.10
N ARG A 66 3.47 11.98 8.54
CA ARG A 66 4.76 12.14 9.24
C ARG A 66 4.94 11.27 10.49
N ARG A 67 3.93 11.20 11.38
CA ARG A 67 3.99 10.34 12.57
C ARG A 67 4.11 8.86 12.19
N ARG A 68 3.38 8.42 11.18
CA ARG A 68 3.45 7.06 10.62
C ARG A 68 4.80 6.79 9.97
N MET A 69 5.33 7.72 9.18
CA MET A 69 6.65 7.58 8.55
C MET A 69 7.74 7.46 9.62
N LYS A 70 7.68 8.26 10.69
CA LYS A 70 8.67 8.18 11.77
C LYS A 70 8.62 6.82 12.48
N ARG A 71 7.42 6.29 12.76
CA ARG A 71 7.25 4.95 13.36
C ARG A 71 7.74 3.85 12.42
N ARG A 72 7.40 3.91 11.13
CA ARG A 72 7.80 2.92 10.11
C ARG A 72 9.32 2.95 9.89
N ARG A 73 9.92 4.12 9.71
CA ARG A 73 11.38 4.29 9.57
C ARG A 73 12.14 3.80 10.78
N ARG A 74 11.67 4.08 11.99
CA ARG A 74 12.30 3.59 13.22
C ARG A 74 12.29 2.06 13.26
N ARG A 75 11.19 1.41 12.86
CA ARG A 75 11.15 -0.06 12.79
C ARG A 75 11.93 -0.63 11.63
N HIS A 76 11.87 -0.06 10.44
CA HIS A 76 12.75 -0.47 9.35
C HIS A 76 14.21 -0.42 9.79
N ALA A 77 14.64 0.63 10.52
CA ALA A 77 16.00 0.74 11.03
C ALA A 77 16.30 -0.25 12.19
N GLU A 78 15.43 -0.35 13.20
CA GLU A 78 15.60 -1.29 14.33
C GLU A 78 15.58 -2.76 13.87
N TYR A 79 14.78 -3.07 12.85
CA TYR A 79 14.69 -4.40 12.29
C TYR A 79 15.82 -4.66 11.30
N ALA A 80 16.16 -3.75 10.38
CA ALA A 80 17.36 -3.89 9.53
C ALA A 80 18.64 -4.09 10.38
N ALA A 81 18.70 -3.49 11.58
CA ALA A 81 19.82 -3.61 12.50
C ALA A 81 19.81 -4.86 13.41
N GLY A 82 18.70 -5.61 13.51
CA GLY A 82 18.61 -6.75 14.46
C GLY A 82 17.88 -7.99 13.96
N VAL A 83 17.11 -7.87 12.88
CA VAL A 83 16.25 -8.89 12.26
C VAL A 83 15.99 -8.54 10.78
N ALA A 84 16.95 -7.95 10.05
CA ALA A 84 16.92 -8.14 8.60
C ALA A 84 16.82 -9.65 8.47
N PRO A 85 15.79 -10.20 7.81
CA PRO A 85 15.76 -11.64 7.66
C PRO A 85 17.14 -11.94 7.10
N ALA A 86 17.90 -12.75 7.81
CA ALA A 86 18.88 -13.56 7.15
C ALA A 86 18.02 -14.47 6.26
N VAL A 87 17.42 -13.90 5.20
CA VAL A 87 17.38 -14.57 3.92
C VAL A 87 18.83 -14.93 3.78
N ASP A 88 19.09 -16.20 4.04
CA ASP A 88 20.43 -16.75 3.97
C ASP A 88 21.05 -16.15 2.70
N PRO A 89 22.25 -15.53 2.78
CA PRO A 89 22.93 -15.01 1.60
C PRO A 89 22.96 -16.02 0.44
N ASN A 90 22.85 -17.32 0.73
CA ASN A 90 22.69 -18.39 -0.26
C ASN A 90 21.42 -18.30 -1.12
N TYR A 91 20.34 -17.68 -0.63
CA TYR A 91 19.09 -17.48 -1.37
C TYR A 91 19.04 -16.14 -2.10
N VAL A 92 19.85 -15.16 -1.67
CA VAL A 92 19.92 -13.85 -2.31
C VAL A 92 20.55 -14.01 -3.69
N VAL A 93 19.85 -13.53 -4.72
CA VAL A 93 20.34 -13.59 -6.08
C VAL A 93 21.28 -12.42 -6.31
N ASP A 94 22.53 -12.70 -6.70
CA ASP A 94 23.49 -11.68 -7.11
C ASP A 94 23.00 -11.01 -8.41
N PRO A 95 22.61 -9.72 -8.37
CA PRO A 95 22.08 -9.01 -9.55
C PRO A 95 23.07 -8.98 -10.69
N ASP A 96 24.37 -8.84 -10.39
CA ASP A 96 25.45 -8.72 -11.37
C ASP A 96 25.67 -10.01 -12.18
N ARG A 97 25.07 -11.11 -11.73
CA ARG A 97 25.07 -12.40 -12.43
C ARG A 97 23.82 -12.66 -13.27
N GLN A 98 22.86 -11.72 -13.31
CA GLN A 98 21.57 -11.90 -14.00
C GLN A 98 21.52 -11.31 -15.42
N GLY A 99 22.66 -10.85 -15.94
CA GLY A 99 22.77 -10.34 -17.31
C GLY A 99 21.84 -9.15 -17.57
N GLU A 100 20.95 -9.28 -18.55
CA GLU A 100 20.03 -8.23 -19.00
C GLU A 100 19.04 -7.77 -17.91
N HIS A 101 18.71 -8.63 -16.93
CA HIS A 101 17.77 -8.30 -15.84
C HIS A 101 18.41 -7.50 -14.70
N ASN A 102 19.74 -7.32 -14.71
CA ASN A 102 20.49 -6.70 -13.63
C ASN A 102 19.96 -5.30 -13.28
N ILE A 103 19.61 -4.50 -14.30
CA ILE A 103 19.16 -3.12 -14.13
C ILE A 103 17.86 -3.04 -13.33
N LEU A 104 16.88 -3.90 -13.65
CA LEU A 104 15.57 -3.90 -12.98
C LEU A 104 15.67 -4.40 -11.55
N ILE A 105 16.51 -5.40 -11.32
CA ILE A 105 16.77 -5.95 -9.98
C ILE A 105 17.41 -4.87 -9.11
N HIS A 106 18.53 -4.26 -9.54
CA HIS A 106 19.18 -3.18 -8.81
C HIS A 106 18.24 -2.01 -8.54
N LEU A 107 17.46 -1.60 -9.54
CA LEU A 107 16.49 -0.52 -9.36
C LEU A 107 15.49 -0.88 -8.26
N ALA A 108 14.90 -2.07 -8.31
CA ALA A 108 13.91 -2.51 -7.33
C ALA A 108 14.51 -2.70 -5.92
N GLU A 109 15.77 -3.12 -5.80
CA GLU A 109 16.48 -3.18 -4.51
C GLU A 109 16.68 -1.77 -3.94
N GLU A 110 17.13 -0.82 -4.76
CA GLU A 110 17.37 0.56 -4.36
C GLU A 110 16.07 1.28 -3.96
N VAL A 111 14.99 1.11 -4.74
CA VAL A 111 13.71 1.82 -4.48
C VAL A 111 12.79 1.08 -3.50
N GLY A 112 13.02 -0.20 -3.26
CA GLY A 112 12.20 -1.08 -2.41
C GLY A 112 12.85 -1.43 -1.07
N GLY A 113 14.19 -1.46 -1.01
CA GLY A 113 14.98 -1.81 0.17
C GLY A 113 14.94 -3.29 0.54
N LEU A 114 14.54 -4.17 -0.38
CA LEU A 114 14.50 -5.62 -0.19
C LEU A 114 15.19 -6.31 -1.38
N PRO A 115 16.02 -7.34 -1.12
CA PRO A 115 16.77 -8.03 -2.14
C PRO A 115 15.87 -8.90 -3.03
N VAL A 116 16.41 -9.35 -4.16
CA VAL A 116 15.81 -10.47 -4.90
C VAL A 116 16.20 -11.81 -4.26
N VAL A 117 15.24 -12.70 -4.11
CA VAL A 117 15.44 -14.01 -3.45
C VAL A 117 15.01 -15.16 -4.36
N SER A 118 15.83 -16.20 -4.44
CA SER A 118 15.56 -17.43 -5.19
C SER A 118 14.82 -18.47 -4.35
N GLY A 119 14.55 -19.66 -4.92
CA GLY A 119 14.01 -20.77 -4.15
C GLY A 119 12.49 -20.76 -3.99
N ASN A 120 11.76 -19.88 -4.67
CA ASN A 120 10.32 -19.70 -4.49
C ASN A 120 9.50 -20.56 -5.46
N ARG A 121 8.25 -20.79 -5.07
CA ARG A 121 7.20 -21.35 -5.92
C ARG A 121 5.99 -20.41 -5.89
N ILE A 122 5.47 -20.14 -7.08
CA ILE A 122 4.31 -19.29 -7.34
C ILE A 122 3.19 -20.17 -7.91
N GLU A 123 2.02 -20.12 -7.30
CA GLU A 123 0.77 -20.65 -7.85
C GLU A 123 -0.13 -19.46 -8.21
N TYR A 124 -0.49 -19.34 -9.48
CA TYR A 124 -1.44 -18.32 -9.95
C TYR A 124 -2.88 -18.81 -9.76
N LEU A 125 -3.70 -17.95 -9.18
CA LEU A 125 -5.10 -18.20 -8.85
C LEU A 125 -5.94 -17.10 -9.50
N ASN A 126 -6.48 -17.40 -10.69
CA ASN A 126 -7.31 -16.50 -11.49
C ASN A 126 -8.81 -16.80 -11.39
N ASP A 127 -9.18 -17.91 -10.76
CA ASP A 127 -10.57 -18.22 -10.42
C ASP A 127 -10.91 -17.63 -9.05
N TYR A 128 -11.96 -16.81 -9.03
CA TYR A 128 -12.31 -15.97 -7.88
C TYR A 128 -12.63 -16.81 -6.64
N ASP A 129 -13.47 -17.84 -6.78
CA ASP A 129 -13.92 -18.67 -5.67
C ASP A 129 -12.81 -19.64 -5.24
N ARG A 130 -12.07 -20.22 -6.19
CA ARG A 130 -10.94 -21.12 -5.90
C ARG A 130 -9.85 -20.41 -5.12
N ALA A 131 -9.58 -19.13 -5.39
CA ALA A 131 -8.62 -18.34 -4.62
C ALA A 131 -9.04 -18.20 -3.15
N VAL A 132 -10.32 -17.92 -2.90
CA VAL A 132 -10.91 -17.83 -1.54
C VAL A 132 -10.89 -19.20 -0.86
N ASP A 133 -11.29 -20.25 -1.56
CA ASP A 133 -11.33 -21.62 -1.04
C ASP A 133 -9.93 -22.10 -0.65
N ARG A 134 -8.94 -21.80 -1.48
CA ARG A 134 -7.54 -22.15 -1.19
C ARG A 134 -7.00 -21.37 0.00
N LEU A 135 -7.32 -20.08 0.12
CA LEU A 135 -6.97 -19.29 1.31
C LEU A 135 -7.60 -19.88 2.58
N ILE A 136 -8.88 -20.24 2.54
CA ILE A 136 -9.58 -20.85 3.68
C ILE A 136 -8.92 -22.18 4.07
N ALA A 137 -8.59 -23.03 3.09
CA ALA A 137 -7.93 -24.31 3.33
C ALA A 137 -6.57 -24.12 4.01
N ASP A 138 -5.75 -23.16 3.57
CA ASP A 138 -4.47 -22.86 4.21
C ASP A 138 -4.66 -22.25 5.63
N ILE A 139 -5.71 -21.45 5.86
CA ILE A 139 -6.07 -20.96 7.22
C ILE A 139 -6.50 -22.12 8.13
N ASP A 140 -7.25 -23.08 7.60
CA ASP A 140 -7.69 -24.27 8.34
C ASP A 140 -6.52 -25.22 8.65
N ALA A 141 -5.47 -25.22 7.83
CA ALA A 141 -4.23 -25.96 8.05
C ALA A 141 -3.20 -25.24 8.95
N ALA A 142 -3.40 -23.95 9.24
CA ALA A 142 -2.44 -23.15 10.00
C ALA A 142 -2.19 -23.69 11.42
N GLU A 143 -0.94 -23.60 11.88
CA GLU A 143 -0.45 -24.12 13.15
C GLU A 143 -0.01 -23.04 14.15
N HIS A 144 0.52 -21.91 13.68
CA HIS A 144 1.12 -20.87 14.52
C HIS A 144 0.37 -19.54 14.44
N HIS A 145 0.21 -18.99 13.23
CA HIS A 145 -0.42 -17.69 13.06
C HIS A 145 -1.02 -17.48 11.67
N VAL A 146 -2.04 -16.62 11.63
CA VAL A 146 -2.63 -16.10 10.38
C VAL A 146 -2.70 -14.59 10.47
N HIS A 147 -2.07 -13.90 9.51
CA HIS A 147 -2.03 -12.45 9.42
C HIS A 147 -2.70 -12.00 8.12
N LEU A 148 -3.80 -11.25 8.22
CA LEU A 148 -4.51 -10.73 7.05
C LEU A 148 -4.41 -9.20 7.00
N LEU A 149 -4.05 -8.64 5.85
CA LEU A 149 -4.05 -7.22 5.56
C LEU A 149 -4.79 -6.98 4.24
N PHE A 150 -5.96 -6.36 4.29
CA PHE A 150 -6.79 -6.12 3.11
C PHE A 150 -7.36 -4.70 3.04
N TYR A 151 -7.47 -4.16 1.83
CA TYR A 151 -8.21 -2.93 1.59
C TYR A 151 -9.70 -3.10 1.88
N ILE A 152 -10.35 -4.07 1.25
CA ILE A 152 -11.74 -4.41 1.57
C ILE A 152 -11.79 -5.81 2.15
N PHE A 153 -12.27 -5.87 3.38
CA PHE A 153 -12.81 -7.05 4.02
C PHE A 153 -14.27 -6.74 4.29
N ALA A 154 -15.20 -7.39 3.58
CA ALA A 154 -16.62 -7.13 3.68
C ALA A 154 -17.32 -8.02 4.72
N ASP A 155 -18.53 -7.61 5.11
CA ASP A 155 -19.49 -8.44 5.84
C ASP A 155 -20.52 -8.97 4.83
N ASP A 156 -20.07 -9.90 3.99
CA ASP A 156 -20.83 -10.62 2.96
C ASP A 156 -20.50 -12.13 3.01
N ALA A 157 -20.92 -12.90 2.02
CA ALA A 157 -20.71 -14.35 2.00
C ALA A 157 -19.22 -14.74 2.07
N VAL A 158 -18.36 -14.11 1.26
CA VAL A 158 -16.91 -14.41 1.23
C VAL A 158 -16.25 -13.96 2.53
N GLY A 159 -16.51 -12.73 2.97
CA GLY A 159 -15.93 -12.22 4.21
C GLY A 159 -16.33 -13.05 5.43
N ARG A 160 -17.59 -13.53 5.49
CA ARG A 160 -18.04 -14.41 6.59
C ARG A 160 -17.35 -15.76 6.57
N ARG A 161 -17.21 -16.40 5.40
CA ARG A 161 -16.50 -17.69 5.26
C ARG A 161 -15.05 -17.59 5.74
N VAL A 162 -14.34 -16.52 5.35
CA VAL A 162 -12.97 -16.27 5.83
C VAL A 162 -12.95 -15.97 7.33
N GLY A 163 -13.91 -15.17 7.82
CA GLY A 163 -14.07 -14.89 9.25
C GLY A 163 -14.29 -16.16 10.09
N GLU A 164 -15.12 -17.08 9.61
CA GLU A 164 -15.35 -18.38 10.24
C GLU A 164 -14.09 -19.25 10.25
N ALA A 165 -13.30 -19.25 9.17
CA ALA A 165 -12.01 -19.94 9.12
C ALA A 165 -11.03 -19.39 10.17
N LEU A 166 -10.97 -18.06 10.34
CA LEU A 166 -10.17 -17.45 11.41
C LEU A 166 -10.66 -17.87 12.80
N ILE A 167 -11.97 -17.94 13.03
CA ILE A 167 -12.52 -18.40 14.30
C ILE A 167 -12.11 -19.85 14.57
N ARG A 168 -12.21 -20.74 13.57
CA ARG A 168 -11.73 -22.13 13.69
C ARG A 168 -10.24 -22.19 13.99
N ALA A 169 -9.42 -21.35 13.37
CA ALA A 169 -7.99 -21.29 13.63
C ALA A 169 -7.69 -20.85 15.08
N VAL A 170 -8.36 -19.80 15.58
CA VAL A 170 -8.20 -19.37 16.99
C VAL A 170 -8.64 -20.47 17.97
N GLN A 171 -9.70 -21.22 17.66
CA GLN A 171 -10.13 -22.36 18.49
C GLN A 171 -9.08 -23.47 18.59
N ARG A 172 -8.22 -23.62 17.57
CA ARG A 172 -7.07 -24.54 17.60
C ARG A 172 -5.83 -23.95 18.29
N GLY A 173 -5.90 -22.70 18.76
CA GLY A 173 -4.78 -22.01 19.40
C GLY A 173 -3.92 -21.16 18.46
N VAL A 174 -4.31 -21.01 17.19
CA VAL A 174 -3.57 -20.22 16.19
C VAL A 174 -3.77 -18.72 16.44
N ALA A 175 -2.70 -17.93 16.40
CA ALA A 175 -2.79 -16.48 16.58
C ALA A 175 -3.28 -15.79 15.30
N CYS A 176 -4.52 -15.28 15.30
CA CYS A 176 -5.09 -14.58 14.15
C CYS A 176 -5.11 -13.06 14.31
N ARG A 177 -4.50 -12.34 13.34
CA ARG A 177 -4.41 -10.88 13.31
C ARG A 177 -4.93 -10.34 11.99
N VAL A 178 -5.84 -9.37 12.05
CA VAL A 178 -6.47 -8.76 10.88
C VAL A 178 -6.24 -7.26 10.90
N LEU A 179 -5.60 -6.76 9.86
CA LEU A 179 -5.56 -5.37 9.47
C LEU A 179 -6.52 -5.17 8.30
N ALA A 180 -7.45 -4.23 8.43
CA ALA A 180 -8.31 -3.86 7.31
C ALA A 180 -8.42 -2.35 7.18
N ASP A 181 -8.43 -1.84 5.95
CA ASP A 181 -8.59 -0.42 5.70
C ASP A 181 -9.93 0.08 6.31
N HIS A 182 -9.86 1.08 7.18
CA HIS A 182 -11.05 1.53 7.91
C HIS A 182 -12.17 2.04 6.99
N VAL A 183 -11.84 2.73 5.89
CA VAL A 183 -12.84 3.25 4.94
C VAL A 183 -13.38 2.14 4.05
N GLY A 184 -12.49 1.34 3.43
CA GLY A 184 -12.90 0.22 2.59
C GLY A 184 -13.75 -0.81 3.32
N SER A 185 -13.47 -1.03 4.62
CA SER A 185 -14.09 -2.09 5.43
C SER A 185 -15.06 -1.58 6.51
N ARG A 186 -15.63 -0.37 6.35
CA ARG A 186 -16.52 0.27 7.36
C ARG A 186 -17.68 -0.60 7.84
N ARG A 187 -18.29 -1.38 6.96
CA ARG A 187 -19.44 -2.24 7.32
C ARG A 187 -18.97 -3.46 8.13
N MET A 188 -17.86 -4.07 7.74
CA MET A 188 -17.20 -5.16 8.46
C MET A 188 -16.81 -4.75 9.88
N PHE A 189 -16.20 -3.57 10.06
CA PHE A 189 -15.84 -3.07 11.40
C PHE A 189 -17.04 -2.89 12.34
N ARG A 190 -18.22 -2.58 11.80
CA ARG A 190 -19.46 -2.40 12.58
C ARG A 190 -20.16 -3.72 12.93
N ARG A 191 -19.98 -4.77 12.13
CA ARG A 191 -20.78 -6.00 12.21
C ARG A 191 -19.95 -7.25 12.44
N LEU A 192 -18.97 -7.52 11.58
CA LEU A 192 -18.16 -8.73 11.62
C LEU A 192 -17.01 -8.63 12.63
N ALA A 193 -16.32 -7.48 12.73
CA ALA A 193 -15.20 -7.31 13.65
C ALA A 193 -15.55 -7.56 15.14
N PRO A 194 -16.71 -7.12 15.68
CA PRO A 194 -17.12 -7.47 17.04
C PRO A 194 -17.25 -8.99 17.26
N LEU A 195 -17.79 -9.71 16.28
CA LEU A 195 -17.89 -11.17 16.32
C LEU A 195 -16.50 -11.81 16.34
N LEU A 196 -15.62 -11.44 15.41
CA LEU A 196 -14.26 -11.96 15.32
C LEU A 196 -13.46 -11.71 16.61
N ARG A 197 -13.53 -10.49 17.15
CA ARG A 197 -12.86 -10.14 18.42
C ARG A 197 -13.38 -10.93 19.61
N ARG A 198 -14.69 -11.20 19.67
CA ARG A 198 -15.29 -12.02 20.73
C ARG A 198 -14.75 -13.46 20.72
N HIS A 199 -14.36 -13.96 19.55
CA HIS A 199 -13.73 -15.27 19.38
C HIS A 199 -12.20 -15.24 19.45
N GLY A 200 -11.59 -14.11 19.80
CA GLY A 200 -10.14 -14.00 20.04
C GLY A 200 -9.31 -13.54 18.83
N VAL A 201 -9.93 -13.21 17.69
CA VAL A 201 -9.20 -12.64 16.53
C VAL A 201 -8.86 -11.17 16.81
N GLU A 202 -7.59 -10.79 16.66
CA GLU A 202 -7.16 -9.39 16.83
C GLU A 202 -7.45 -8.58 15.56
N VAL A 203 -8.58 -7.87 15.52
CA VAL A 203 -8.96 -7.03 14.36
C VAL A 203 -8.65 -5.56 14.60
N VAL A 204 -7.84 -4.93 13.75
CA VAL A 204 -7.34 -3.56 13.88
C VAL A 204 -7.61 -2.74 12.60
N PRO A 205 -8.19 -1.53 12.70
CA PRO A 205 -8.38 -0.64 11.55
C PRO A 205 -7.09 0.03 11.10
N VAL A 206 -6.81 -0.04 9.80
CA VAL A 206 -5.72 0.68 9.13
C VAL A 206 -6.20 2.07 8.73
N MET A 207 -5.36 3.08 8.99
CA MET A 207 -5.68 4.50 8.74
C MET A 207 -7.07 4.91 9.23
N PRO A 208 -7.35 4.86 10.54
CA PRO A 208 -8.67 5.16 11.05
C PRO A 208 -9.06 6.63 10.79
N VAL A 209 -10.24 6.82 10.20
CA VAL A 209 -10.90 8.13 10.04
C VAL A 209 -12.04 8.29 11.06
N GLY A 210 -11.99 9.32 11.88
CA GLY A 210 -13.12 9.81 12.69
C GLY A 210 -13.99 10.81 11.93
N PHE A 211 -15.17 11.16 12.46
CA PHE A 211 -16.17 12.03 11.81
C PHE A 211 -15.60 13.40 11.40
N PHE A 212 -14.95 14.13 12.31
CA PHE A 212 -14.29 15.41 12.01
C PHE A 212 -13.02 15.28 11.15
N GLN A 213 -12.54 14.05 10.95
CA GLN A 213 -11.29 13.76 10.23
C GLN A 213 -11.54 13.41 8.76
N LEU A 214 -12.80 13.30 8.32
CA LEU A 214 -13.16 13.16 6.90
C LEU A 214 -12.91 14.44 6.09
N ILE A 215 -12.98 15.61 6.71
CA ILE A 215 -12.91 16.90 6.02
C ILE A 215 -11.45 17.34 5.79
N PHE A 216 -10.52 16.92 6.67
CA PHE A 216 -9.16 17.48 6.77
C PHE A 216 -8.03 16.46 6.62
N LYS A 217 -8.31 15.21 6.26
CA LYS A 217 -7.27 14.21 5.98
C LYS A 217 -7.24 13.89 4.50
N ARG A 218 -6.04 13.60 3.98
CA ARG A 218 -5.81 12.93 2.69
C ARG A 218 -6.55 11.59 2.67
N LEU A 219 -7.84 11.61 2.32
CA LEU A 219 -8.70 10.44 2.18
C LEU A 219 -8.24 9.56 1.01
N ASP A 220 -7.50 10.14 0.07
CA ASP A 220 -6.81 9.47 -1.02
C ASP A 220 -5.75 8.48 -0.52
N LEU A 221 -5.10 8.77 0.61
CA LEU A 221 -4.14 7.84 1.21
C LEU A 221 -4.87 6.75 2.00
N ARG A 222 -5.08 5.60 1.35
CA ARG A 222 -5.62 4.36 1.92
C ARG A 222 -4.66 3.19 1.73
N ASN A 223 -4.80 2.13 2.54
CA ASN A 223 -3.92 0.97 2.42
C ASN A 223 -4.57 0.00 1.44
N HIS A 224 -4.05 -0.03 0.22
CA HIS A 224 -4.58 -0.85 -0.86
C HIS A 224 -3.94 -2.25 -0.96
N ARG A 225 -3.12 -2.66 0.02
CA ARG A 225 -2.50 -3.99 0.03
C ARG A 225 -3.56 -5.08 0.23
N LYS A 226 -3.30 -6.25 -0.37
CA LYS A 226 -4.00 -7.51 -0.12
C LYS A 226 -2.93 -8.53 0.15
N LEU A 227 -2.84 -8.96 1.39
CA LEU A 227 -1.78 -9.80 1.89
C LEU A 227 -2.35 -10.72 2.95
N ALA A 228 -2.23 -12.02 2.75
CA ALA A 228 -2.47 -13.01 3.79
C ALA A 228 -1.16 -13.77 4.02
N VAL A 229 -0.69 -13.85 5.26
CA VAL A 229 0.48 -14.62 5.65
C VAL A 229 0.03 -15.72 6.59
N ILE A 230 0.40 -16.96 6.29
CA ILE A 230 0.08 -18.14 7.09
C ILE A 230 1.39 -18.77 7.55
N ASP A 231 1.57 -18.84 8.87
CA ASP A 231 2.71 -19.45 9.56
C ASP A 231 4.10 -18.96 9.14
N GLY A 232 4.19 -17.82 8.44
CA GLY A 232 5.44 -17.36 7.83
C GLY A 232 5.98 -18.31 6.75
N ARG A 233 5.11 -19.14 6.16
CA ARG A 233 5.46 -20.16 5.15
C ARG A 233 4.69 -20.01 3.84
N ILE A 234 3.48 -19.44 3.91
CA ILE A 234 2.61 -19.23 2.75
C ILE A 234 2.15 -17.78 2.74
N VAL A 235 2.16 -17.17 1.55
CA VAL A 235 1.60 -15.85 1.33
C VAL A 235 0.59 -15.86 0.20
N PHE A 236 -0.53 -15.17 0.39
CA PHE A 236 -1.40 -14.75 -0.70
C PHE A 236 -1.25 -13.25 -0.93
N THR A 237 -1.06 -12.84 -2.17
CA THR A 237 -1.02 -11.43 -2.59
C THR A 237 -1.57 -11.29 -4.00
N GLY A 238 -2.08 -10.11 -4.36
CA GLY A 238 -2.68 -9.88 -5.67
C GLY A 238 -3.72 -8.77 -5.63
N SER A 239 -4.72 -8.86 -6.52
CA SER A 239 -5.72 -7.82 -6.70
C SER A 239 -7.00 -8.04 -5.87
N GLN A 240 -7.35 -9.30 -5.58
CA GLN A 240 -8.63 -9.70 -4.98
C GLN A 240 -8.79 -9.23 -3.52
N ASN A 241 -9.89 -8.53 -3.25
CA ASN A 241 -10.34 -8.23 -1.89
C ASN A 241 -11.17 -9.38 -1.29
N LEU A 242 -11.39 -9.37 0.03
CA LEU A 242 -12.28 -10.33 0.69
C LEU A 242 -13.73 -9.85 0.60
N ILE A 243 -14.28 -9.94 -0.61
CA ILE A 243 -15.65 -9.54 -0.98
C ILE A 243 -16.30 -10.63 -1.83
N ALA A 244 -17.62 -10.65 -1.93
CA ALA A 244 -18.33 -11.52 -2.86
C ALA A 244 -18.12 -11.09 -4.33
N PRO A 245 -18.17 -12.01 -5.31
CA PRO A 245 -18.04 -11.67 -6.74
C PRO A 245 -19.07 -10.65 -7.25
N ASP A 246 -20.21 -10.53 -6.57
CA ASP A 246 -21.32 -9.62 -6.87
C ASP A 246 -21.40 -8.43 -5.90
N PHE A 247 -20.29 -8.12 -5.20
CA PHE A 247 -20.23 -7.07 -4.17
C PHE A 247 -20.81 -5.72 -4.62
N LYS A 248 -20.66 -5.37 -5.90
CA LYS A 248 -21.40 -4.31 -6.56
C LYS A 248 -22.38 -4.92 -7.57
N PRO A 249 -23.71 -4.70 -7.40
CA PRO A 249 -24.69 -5.23 -8.32
C PRO A 249 -24.41 -4.83 -9.77
N GLY A 250 -24.45 -5.80 -10.69
CA GLY A 250 -24.22 -5.60 -12.12
C GLY A 250 -22.75 -5.59 -12.55
N LEU A 251 -21.81 -5.81 -11.64
CA LEU A 251 -20.40 -5.99 -11.95
C LEU A 251 -19.96 -7.41 -11.62
N VAL A 252 -19.06 -7.94 -12.45
CA VAL A 252 -18.35 -9.21 -12.21
C VAL A 252 -16.88 -8.86 -12.05
N TYR A 253 -16.29 -9.29 -10.94
CA TYR A 253 -14.88 -9.06 -10.65
C TYR A 253 -14.03 -10.20 -11.22
N GLU A 254 -13.09 -9.86 -12.10
CA GLU A 254 -11.99 -10.74 -12.50
C GLU A 254 -10.74 -10.30 -11.74
N GLU A 255 -10.09 -11.24 -11.06
CA GLU A 255 -8.98 -10.94 -10.15
C GLU A 255 -7.86 -11.96 -10.35
N LEU A 256 -6.64 -11.54 -10.04
CA LEU A 256 -5.48 -12.43 -10.01
C LEU A 256 -4.87 -12.41 -8.61
N MET A 257 -4.84 -13.58 -7.99
CA MET A 257 -4.11 -13.84 -6.76
C MET A 257 -2.93 -14.74 -7.04
N VAL A 258 -1.88 -14.56 -6.25
CA VAL A 258 -0.70 -15.40 -6.21
C VAL A 258 -0.63 -16.02 -4.84
N ARG A 259 -0.51 -17.35 -4.79
CA ARG A 259 -0.07 -18.08 -3.60
C ARG A 259 1.43 -18.36 -3.74
N LEU A 260 2.21 -17.81 -2.82
CA LEU A 260 3.66 -17.85 -2.78
C LEU A 260 4.13 -18.71 -1.61
N THR A 261 5.15 -19.53 -1.87
CA THR A 261 5.90 -20.29 -0.86
C THR A 261 7.38 -20.16 -1.18
N GLY A 262 8.24 -20.14 -0.15
CA GLY A 262 9.67 -19.94 -0.31
C GLY A 262 10.21 -18.73 0.47
N PRO A 263 11.50 -18.39 0.30
CA PRO A 263 12.15 -17.32 1.06
C PRO A 263 11.45 -15.95 1.01
N ALA A 264 10.80 -15.60 -0.11
CA ALA A 264 10.09 -14.32 -0.25
C ALA A 264 8.88 -14.16 0.69
N VAL A 265 8.40 -15.25 1.30
CA VAL A 265 7.36 -15.18 2.32
C VAL A 265 7.81 -14.36 3.53
N LEU A 266 9.07 -14.48 3.93
CA LEU A 266 9.59 -13.75 5.10
C LEU A 266 9.64 -12.23 4.85
N GLU A 267 9.93 -11.81 3.62
CA GLU A 267 9.90 -10.40 3.23
C GLU A 267 8.48 -9.83 3.29
N LEU A 268 7.50 -10.57 2.76
CA LEU A 268 6.10 -10.16 2.80
C LEU A 268 5.52 -10.23 4.22
N GLN A 269 5.98 -11.16 5.04
CA GLN A 269 5.65 -11.16 6.44
C GLN A 269 6.20 -9.95 7.17
N PHE A 270 7.45 -9.57 6.90
CA PHE A 270 8.04 -8.36 7.44
C PHE A 270 7.20 -7.12 7.10
N VAL A 271 6.72 -7.03 5.86
CA VAL A 271 5.78 -5.98 5.44
C VAL A 271 4.54 -5.94 6.34
N PHE A 272 3.91 -7.10 6.63
CA PHE A 272 2.77 -7.15 7.55
C PHE A 272 3.13 -6.70 8.97
N VAL A 273 4.23 -7.22 9.54
CA VAL A 273 4.68 -6.89 10.90
C VAL A 273 4.97 -5.39 11.04
N ALA A 274 5.56 -4.77 10.02
CA ALA A 274 5.79 -3.34 9.97
C ALA A 274 4.48 -2.55 10.00
N ASP A 275 3.51 -2.93 9.17
CA ASP A 275 2.18 -2.28 9.15
C ASP A 275 1.42 -2.47 10.47
N TRP A 276 1.51 -3.67 11.07
CA TRP A 276 0.94 -3.95 12.39
C TRP A 276 1.51 -3.04 13.47
N PHE A 277 2.83 -2.88 13.50
CA PHE A 277 3.47 -2.00 14.46
C PHE A 277 3.10 -0.53 14.22
N VAL A 278 3.02 -0.09 12.96
CA VAL A 278 2.62 1.29 12.64
C VAL A 278 1.24 1.60 13.21
N GLU A 279 0.30 0.65 13.11
CA GLU A 279 -1.07 0.83 13.60
C GLU A 279 -1.23 0.63 15.10
N THR A 280 -0.56 -0.37 15.68
CA THR A 280 -0.81 -0.77 17.08
C THR A 280 0.26 -0.28 18.06
N GLY A 281 1.48 -0.02 17.57
CA GLY A 281 2.67 0.18 18.41
C GLY A 281 3.14 -1.07 19.15
N ARG A 282 2.54 -2.24 18.90
CA ARG A 282 2.87 -3.51 19.55
C ARG A 282 3.79 -4.33 18.64
N LEU A 283 4.80 -4.95 19.27
CA LEU A 283 5.66 -5.92 18.61
C LEU A 283 4.93 -7.27 18.52
N ILE A 284 5.15 -7.98 17.41
CA ILE A 284 4.79 -9.39 17.31
C ILE A 284 6.07 -10.16 17.63
N GLU A 285 6.10 -10.80 18.79
CA GLU A 285 7.26 -11.53 19.31
C GLU A 285 7.00 -13.04 19.28
N GLY A 286 8.06 -13.83 19.12
CA GLY A 286 8.02 -15.30 19.14
C GLY A 286 8.81 -15.93 17.99
N ALA A 287 9.46 -17.07 18.25
CA ALA A 287 10.31 -17.76 17.27
C ALA A 287 9.54 -18.20 16.01
N GLY A 288 8.28 -18.61 16.14
CA GLY A 288 7.43 -19.01 15.02
C GLY A 288 6.91 -17.86 14.15
N VAL A 289 7.32 -16.61 14.43
CA VAL A 289 6.97 -15.47 13.58
C VAL A 289 7.88 -15.45 12.35
N LEU A 290 9.17 -15.70 12.48
CA LEU A 290 10.07 -15.80 11.32
C LEU A 290 10.70 -17.18 11.30
N PRO A 291 10.02 -18.20 10.75
CA PRO A 291 10.61 -19.53 10.60
C PRO A 291 11.77 -19.49 9.60
N ASP A 292 12.64 -20.51 9.66
CA ASP A 292 13.65 -20.70 8.64
C ASP A 292 12.99 -20.91 7.26
N PRO A 293 13.46 -20.23 6.22
CA PRO A 293 12.85 -20.34 4.90
C PRO A 293 13.14 -21.71 4.28
N GLU A 294 12.09 -22.33 3.75
CA GLU A 294 12.19 -23.59 3.01
C GLU A 294 12.26 -23.31 1.50
N ILE A 295 13.14 -23.99 0.77
CA ILE A 295 13.16 -23.94 -0.70
C ILE A 295 11.92 -24.66 -1.23
N ALA A 296 11.05 -23.93 -1.91
CA ALA A 296 9.79 -24.46 -2.45
C ALA A 296 9.83 -24.68 -3.98
N GLY A 297 10.75 -24.00 -4.68
CA GLY A 297 10.85 -24.04 -6.14
C GLY A 297 12.10 -23.35 -6.68
N GLY A 298 12.09 -22.98 -7.95
CA GLY A 298 13.23 -22.37 -8.65
C GLY A 298 13.01 -20.92 -9.09
N VAL A 299 11.94 -20.26 -8.63
CA VAL A 299 11.58 -18.91 -9.08
C VAL A 299 12.26 -17.85 -8.22
N ALA A 300 12.91 -16.87 -8.87
CA ALA A 300 13.38 -15.65 -8.21
C ALA A 300 12.21 -14.67 -8.03
N VAL A 301 12.09 -14.10 -6.83
CA VAL A 301 11.03 -13.16 -6.46
C VAL A 301 11.68 -11.97 -5.80
N GLN A 302 11.22 -10.78 -6.16
CA GLN A 302 11.64 -9.54 -5.52
C GLN A 302 10.42 -8.80 -4.99
N THR A 303 10.41 -8.58 -3.67
CA THR A 303 9.29 -7.92 -3.00
C THR A 303 9.46 -6.40 -3.10
N LEU A 304 8.51 -5.71 -3.76
CA LEU A 304 8.48 -4.25 -3.81
C LEU A 304 7.32 -3.67 -2.99
N PRO A 305 7.52 -3.35 -1.71
CA PRO A 305 6.53 -2.62 -0.92
C PRO A 305 6.45 -1.17 -1.39
N SER A 306 5.23 -0.62 -1.46
CA SER A 306 5.01 0.80 -1.77
C SER A 306 4.17 1.52 -0.72
N GLY A 307 4.32 2.85 -0.67
CA GLY A 307 3.65 3.69 0.31
C GLY A 307 4.26 5.09 0.39
N PRO A 308 3.60 6.01 1.13
CA PRO A 308 4.06 7.39 1.27
C PRO A 308 5.37 7.53 2.07
N ASP A 309 5.89 6.44 2.62
CA ASP A 309 7.11 6.36 3.40
C ASP A 309 8.38 6.19 2.56
N PHE A 310 8.22 5.77 1.30
CA PHE A 310 9.30 5.71 0.33
C PHE A 310 9.61 7.12 -0.18
N PRO A 311 10.90 7.47 -0.35
CA PRO A 311 11.31 8.82 -0.75
C PRO A 311 10.92 9.16 -2.19
N VAL A 312 10.62 8.14 -3.00
CA VAL A 312 10.28 8.25 -4.42
C VAL A 312 9.04 7.40 -4.74
N GLN A 313 8.42 7.66 -5.89
CA GLN A 313 7.36 6.82 -6.45
C GLN A 313 7.95 5.49 -6.97
N ASN A 314 8.29 4.59 -6.06
CA ASN A 314 9.05 3.38 -6.36
C ASN A 314 8.37 2.44 -7.37
N ASN A 315 7.07 2.15 -7.18
CA ASN A 315 6.30 1.34 -8.14
C ASN A 315 6.25 1.97 -9.53
N GLN A 316 6.02 3.29 -9.62
CA GLN A 316 5.96 4.01 -10.89
C GLN A 316 7.29 3.88 -11.65
N ARG A 317 8.43 4.12 -10.97
CA ARG A 317 9.76 4.01 -11.57
C ARG A 317 10.02 2.61 -12.09
N LEU A 318 9.70 1.58 -11.31
CA LEU A 318 9.87 0.19 -11.76
C LEU A 318 8.99 -0.12 -12.97
N PHE A 319 7.71 0.28 -12.98
CA PHE A 319 6.83 0.06 -14.14
C PHE A 319 7.35 0.76 -15.40
N VAL A 320 7.76 2.03 -15.29
CA VAL A 320 8.34 2.79 -16.41
C VAL A 320 9.59 2.09 -16.96
N SER A 321 10.49 1.65 -16.07
CA SER A 321 11.69 0.91 -16.46
C SER A 321 11.35 -0.42 -17.12
N MET A 322 10.40 -1.20 -16.59
CA MET A 322 9.98 -2.47 -17.21
C MET A 322 9.40 -2.27 -18.61
N VAL A 323 8.66 -1.18 -18.85
CA VAL A 323 8.15 -0.85 -20.19
C VAL A 323 9.29 -0.45 -21.13
N HIS A 324 10.28 0.32 -20.64
CA HIS A 324 11.45 0.67 -21.42
C HIS A 324 12.35 -0.53 -21.73
N GLU A 325 12.48 -1.51 -20.84
CA GLU A 325 13.29 -2.72 -21.07
C GLU A 325 12.56 -3.81 -21.87
N ALA A 326 11.26 -3.64 -22.19
CA ALA A 326 10.52 -4.66 -22.92
C ALA A 326 10.98 -4.79 -24.38
N ASP A 327 11.33 -6.01 -24.80
CA ASP A 327 11.82 -6.32 -26.15
C ASP A 327 10.74 -6.79 -27.13
N ARG A 328 9.67 -7.45 -26.64
CA ARG A 328 8.67 -8.12 -27.48
C ARG A 328 7.25 -7.62 -27.27
N SER A 329 6.79 -7.65 -26.03
CA SER A 329 5.42 -7.24 -25.70
C SER A 329 5.31 -6.72 -24.27
N VAL A 330 4.33 -5.85 -24.05
CA VAL A 330 3.90 -5.34 -22.74
C VAL A 330 2.41 -5.62 -22.61
N HIS A 331 2.01 -6.42 -21.62
CA HIS A 331 0.62 -6.66 -21.28
C HIS A 331 0.29 -5.95 -19.97
N LEU A 332 -0.54 -4.91 -20.04
CA LEU A 332 -0.98 -4.13 -18.88
C LEU A 332 -2.46 -4.39 -18.62
N ALA A 333 -2.76 -5.11 -17.52
CA ALA A 333 -4.10 -5.26 -17.00
C ALA A 333 -4.28 -4.36 -15.78
N THR A 334 -5.23 -3.41 -15.84
CA THR A 334 -5.49 -2.51 -14.73
C THR A 334 -6.99 -2.19 -14.60
N PRO A 335 -7.55 -2.15 -13.38
CA PRO A 335 -8.92 -1.72 -13.17
C PRO A 335 -9.12 -0.22 -13.50
N TYR A 336 -8.04 0.57 -13.46
CA TYR A 336 -8.06 2.01 -13.72
C TYR A 336 -6.84 2.40 -14.55
N PHE A 337 -7.05 2.78 -15.80
CA PHE A 337 -5.97 3.30 -16.65
C PHE A 337 -5.97 4.83 -16.60
N VAL A 338 -5.21 5.37 -15.63
CA VAL A 338 -4.94 6.81 -15.48
C VAL A 338 -3.42 6.97 -15.41
N PRO A 339 -2.69 6.74 -16.53
CA PRO A 339 -1.25 6.81 -16.53
C PRO A 339 -0.77 8.25 -16.30
N ASP A 340 0.37 8.40 -15.63
CA ASP A 340 1.08 9.67 -15.65
C ASP A 340 1.91 9.80 -16.92
N GLU A 341 2.38 11.03 -17.18
CA GLU A 341 3.15 11.35 -18.38
C GLU A 341 4.35 10.41 -18.59
N PRO A 342 5.17 10.07 -17.56
CA PRO A 342 6.28 9.13 -17.75
C PRO A 342 5.86 7.74 -18.22
N LEU A 343 4.80 7.16 -17.62
CA LEU A 343 4.32 5.84 -18.04
C LEU A 343 3.75 5.87 -19.46
N LEU A 344 2.99 6.91 -19.80
CA LEU A 344 2.43 7.06 -21.14
C LEU A 344 3.53 7.20 -22.20
N GLN A 345 4.54 8.03 -21.94
CA GLN A 345 5.70 8.21 -22.82
C GLN A 345 6.50 6.91 -22.97
N ALA A 346 6.68 6.14 -21.89
CA ALA A 346 7.34 4.84 -21.96
C ALA A 346 6.58 3.86 -22.85
N MET A 347 5.26 3.78 -22.71
CA MET A 347 4.40 2.93 -23.54
C MET A 347 4.42 3.34 -25.02
N GLN A 348 4.34 4.64 -25.31
CA GLN A 348 4.44 5.16 -26.67
C GLN A 348 5.80 4.86 -27.28
N THR A 349 6.87 5.03 -26.50
CA THR A 349 8.24 4.72 -26.92
C THR A 349 8.39 3.23 -27.23
N ALA A 350 7.88 2.34 -26.36
CA ALA A 350 7.89 0.90 -26.60
C ALA A 350 7.18 0.55 -27.92
N ALA A 351 5.98 1.09 -28.13
CA ALA A 351 5.24 0.89 -29.38
C ALA A 351 6.00 1.39 -30.63
N GLN A 352 6.66 2.55 -30.54
CA GLN A 352 7.48 3.10 -31.63
C GLN A 352 8.72 2.26 -31.95
N ARG A 353 9.26 1.51 -30.97
CA ARG A 353 10.33 0.53 -31.19
C ARG A 353 9.85 -0.78 -31.80
N GLY A 354 8.54 -0.94 -32.02
CA GLY A 354 7.95 -2.19 -32.54
C GLY A 354 7.58 -3.22 -31.47
N VAL A 355 7.59 -2.84 -30.18
CA VAL A 355 7.11 -3.69 -29.08
C VAL A 355 5.58 -3.68 -29.08
N GLU A 356 4.94 -4.85 -28.96
CA GLU A 356 3.47 -4.92 -28.88
C GLU A 356 2.98 -4.44 -27.52
N VAL A 357 2.10 -3.43 -27.48
CA VAL A 357 1.54 -2.91 -26.23
C VAL A 357 0.05 -3.25 -26.14
N HIS A 358 -0.29 -4.18 -25.24
CA HIS A 358 -1.65 -4.67 -24.98
C HIS A 358 -2.19 -4.07 -23.69
N LEU A 359 -3.27 -3.29 -23.78
CA LEU A 359 -3.95 -2.68 -22.64
C LEU A 359 -5.29 -3.36 -22.39
N ILE A 360 -5.47 -3.93 -21.19
CA ILE A 360 -6.68 -4.59 -20.74
C ILE A 360 -7.29 -3.74 -19.61
N VAL A 361 -8.47 -3.21 -19.87
CA VAL A 361 -9.23 -2.34 -18.94
C VAL A 361 -10.68 -2.81 -18.83
N PRO A 362 -11.35 -2.59 -17.69
CA PRO A 362 -12.73 -2.98 -17.54
C PRO A 362 -13.63 -2.19 -18.49
N ARG A 363 -14.63 -2.87 -19.07
CA ARG A 363 -15.66 -2.24 -19.92
C ARG A 363 -16.50 -1.22 -19.13
N SER A 364 -16.73 -1.48 -17.84
CA SER A 364 -17.53 -0.64 -16.97
C SER A 364 -16.71 -0.24 -15.74
N PRO A 365 -16.47 1.06 -15.51
CA PRO A 365 -15.71 1.52 -14.36
C PRO A 365 -16.56 1.36 -13.10
N ASP A 366 -15.96 0.87 -12.02
CA ASP A 366 -16.62 0.73 -10.73
C ASP A 366 -16.36 1.95 -9.81
N SER A 367 -15.59 2.93 -10.28
CA SER A 367 -15.24 4.18 -9.61
C SER A 367 -15.77 5.39 -10.38
N PHE A 368 -16.65 6.16 -9.74
CA PHE A 368 -17.25 7.37 -10.33
C PHE A 368 -16.21 8.43 -10.72
N LEU A 369 -15.18 8.63 -9.89
CA LEU A 369 -14.13 9.61 -10.16
C LEU A 369 -13.28 9.21 -11.36
N VAL A 370 -12.93 7.91 -11.48
CA VAL A 370 -12.15 7.41 -12.61
C VAL A 370 -12.98 7.39 -13.89
N SER A 371 -14.29 7.14 -13.81
CA SER A 371 -15.17 7.16 -15.00
C SER A 371 -15.26 8.52 -15.71
N ARG A 372 -14.76 9.59 -15.09
CA ARG A 372 -14.80 10.97 -15.59
C ARG A 372 -13.41 11.59 -15.82
N ALA A 373 -12.35 10.88 -15.47
CA ALA A 373 -10.96 11.26 -15.76
C ALA A 373 -10.60 10.72 -17.15
#